data_AF-A0A9X3JZI8-F1
#
_entry.id   AF-A0A9X3JZI8-F1
#
_cell.length_a   1.000
_cell.length_b   1.000
_cell.length_c   1.000
_cell.angle_alpha   90.00
_cell.angle_beta   90.00
_cell.angle_gamma   90.00
#
_symmetry.space_group_name_H-M   'P 1'
#
loop_
_entity.id
_entity.type
_entity.pdbx_description
1 polymer ?
#
loop_
_entity_poly.entity_id
_entity_poly.type
_entity_poly.pdbx_seq_one_letter_code
_entity_poly.pdbx_strand_id
1 'polypeptide(L)'
;MERLRRLGALVSSERHEAFVPQIIIRSVVIVLLMAALLAGFMLVAARKADELSIARQQKLIATVLEQNFRSIAHDQEAATVWDDSVDELRKRPIDLRWLDDNLGIWFHSYYGHDEIMIVDPNDRLIYAMREGRRDDIAGAARLVRITAQPLLTELRVRMRNGLPIRRASAVLTPGAIDLGMINGHPAIVSAKPIVSDTGERPQRPGSEYIHVSIRYLDGSFIADIAGRYELGGGRFAAKLPDDPGLSRVALRTRSGSLLGYFVWEPFLPGTAMLGQVAPALGASLIIVFAIVTWLLRRIRFSTSSSAPPRRAPSIWPTMIR
;
A
#
# COMPACT_ATOMS: atom_id res chain seq x y z
N MET A 1 -49.89 -70.29 1.04
CA MET A 1 -48.53 -69.69 0.99
C MET A 1 -48.35 -68.63 -0.09
N GLU A 2 -49.20 -68.57 -1.12
CA GLU A 2 -49.01 -67.66 -2.27
C GLU A 2 -49.46 -66.20 -2.02
N ARG A 3 -50.41 -65.97 -1.10
CA ARG A 3 -50.80 -64.62 -0.64
C ARG A 3 -49.71 -63.91 0.18
N LEU A 4 -48.89 -64.65 0.93
CA LEU A 4 -47.79 -64.08 1.73
C LEU A 4 -46.59 -63.67 0.87
N ARG A 5 -46.34 -64.37 -0.26
CA ARG A 5 -45.33 -63.97 -1.25
C ARG A 5 -45.70 -62.67 -1.99
N ARG A 6 -46.99 -62.43 -2.28
CA ARG A 6 -47.45 -61.21 -2.95
C ARG A 6 -47.41 -59.96 -2.06
N LEU A 7 -47.69 -60.10 -0.76
CA LEU A 7 -47.55 -59.00 0.21
C LEU A 7 -46.07 -58.61 0.43
N GLY A 8 -45.15 -59.58 0.43
CA GLY A 8 -43.70 -59.31 0.50
C GLY A 8 -43.16 -58.53 -0.71
N ALA A 9 -43.66 -58.82 -1.91
CA ALA A 9 -43.22 -58.17 -3.16
C ALA A 9 -43.75 -56.72 -3.33
N LEU A 10 -44.97 -56.44 -2.87
CA LEU A 10 -45.54 -55.08 -2.88
C LEU A 10 -44.86 -54.17 -1.85
N VAL A 11 -44.57 -54.68 -0.65
CA VAL A 11 -43.85 -53.94 0.41
C VAL A 11 -42.35 -53.79 0.10
N SER A 12 -41.75 -54.65 -0.72
CA SER A 12 -40.38 -54.46 -1.21
C SER A 12 -40.29 -53.43 -2.34
N SER A 13 -41.32 -53.36 -3.20
CA SER A 13 -41.39 -52.42 -4.34
C SER A 13 -41.58 -50.97 -3.89
N GLU A 14 -42.52 -50.70 -2.98
CA GLU A 14 -42.72 -49.34 -2.45
C GLU A 14 -41.51 -48.82 -1.66
N ARG A 15 -40.83 -49.72 -0.92
CA ARG A 15 -39.59 -49.35 -0.23
C ARG A 15 -38.45 -49.02 -1.19
N HIS A 16 -38.39 -49.57 -2.40
CA HIS A 16 -37.35 -49.24 -3.38
C HIS A 16 -37.64 -47.92 -4.11
N GLU A 17 -38.90 -47.59 -4.41
CA GLU A 17 -39.25 -46.34 -5.11
C GLU A 17 -39.07 -45.08 -4.26
N ALA A 18 -39.27 -45.15 -2.94
CA ALA A 18 -38.98 -44.04 -2.03
C ALA A 18 -37.49 -43.90 -1.68
N PHE A 19 -36.70 -44.99 -1.82
CA PHE A 19 -35.29 -45.02 -1.41
C PHE A 19 -34.37 -44.28 -2.38
N VAL A 20 -34.59 -44.44 -3.69
CA VAL A 20 -33.74 -43.83 -4.73
C VAL A 20 -33.79 -42.29 -4.71
N PRO A 21 -34.96 -41.62 -4.66
CA PRO A 21 -35.03 -40.17 -4.54
C PRO A 21 -34.39 -39.66 -3.24
N GLN A 22 -34.53 -40.40 -2.14
CA GLN A 22 -34.01 -39.99 -0.85
C GLN A 22 -32.47 -40.10 -0.77
N ILE A 23 -31.87 -41.11 -1.41
CA ILE A 23 -30.41 -41.20 -1.56
C ILE A 23 -29.90 -40.05 -2.42
N ILE A 24 -30.53 -39.78 -3.57
CA ILE A 24 -30.10 -38.70 -4.47
C ILE A 24 -30.18 -37.34 -3.77
N ILE A 25 -31.28 -37.05 -3.07
CA ILE A 25 -31.43 -35.80 -2.31
C ILE A 25 -30.33 -35.67 -1.26
N ARG A 26 -30.04 -36.73 -0.49
CA ARG A 26 -28.96 -36.70 0.53
C ARG A 26 -27.58 -36.48 -0.10
N SER A 27 -27.27 -37.15 -1.21
CA SER A 27 -26.02 -36.95 -1.94
C SER A 27 -25.87 -35.52 -2.46
N VAL A 28 -26.96 -34.93 -2.98
CA VAL A 28 -26.97 -33.54 -3.46
C VAL A 28 -26.76 -32.57 -2.32
N VAL A 29 -27.42 -32.79 -1.17
CA VAL A 29 -27.21 -31.97 0.03
C VAL A 29 -25.74 -32.04 0.47
N ILE A 30 -25.12 -33.23 0.49
CA ILE A 30 -23.70 -33.38 0.83
C ILE A 30 -22.80 -32.62 -0.14
N VAL A 31 -23.04 -32.73 -1.46
CA VAL A 31 -22.26 -32.00 -2.48
C VAL A 31 -22.40 -30.49 -2.31
N LEU A 32 -23.62 -29.99 -2.05
CA LEU A 32 -23.86 -28.57 -1.79
C LEU A 32 -23.19 -28.09 -0.51
N LEU A 33 -23.20 -28.92 0.55
CA LEU A 33 -22.50 -28.62 1.80
C LEU A 33 -20.98 -28.57 1.58
N MET A 34 -20.41 -29.53 0.85
CA MET A 34 -18.98 -29.51 0.49
C MET A 34 -18.63 -28.29 -0.35
N ALA A 35 -19.47 -27.93 -1.33
CA ALA A 35 -19.28 -26.73 -2.14
C ALA A 35 -19.34 -25.45 -1.30
N ALA A 36 -20.29 -25.36 -0.37
CA ALA A 36 -20.40 -24.24 0.56
C ALA A 36 -19.19 -24.14 1.50
N LEU A 37 -18.67 -25.28 1.99
CA LEU A 37 -17.46 -25.32 2.80
C LEU A 37 -16.22 -24.89 2.01
N LEU A 38 -16.07 -25.37 0.76
CA LEU A 38 -14.98 -24.95 -0.12
C LEU A 38 -15.05 -23.45 -0.45
N ALA A 39 -16.24 -22.93 -0.75
CA ALA A 39 -16.46 -21.51 -0.99
C ALA A 39 -16.13 -20.69 0.27
N GLY A 40 -16.59 -21.12 1.43
CA GLY A 40 -16.26 -20.50 2.72
C GLY A 40 -14.75 -20.49 2.98
N PHE A 41 -14.08 -21.61 2.74
CA PHE A 41 -12.62 -21.72 2.86
C PHE A 41 -11.90 -20.77 1.90
N MET A 42 -12.31 -20.71 0.63
CA MET A 42 -11.73 -19.79 -0.35
C MET A 42 -11.91 -18.32 0.05
N LEU A 43 -13.08 -17.95 0.58
CA LEU A 43 -13.33 -16.59 1.08
C LEU A 43 -12.40 -16.23 2.25
N VAL A 44 -12.21 -17.16 3.20
CA VAL A 44 -11.29 -16.96 4.32
C VAL A 44 -9.84 -16.87 3.82
N ALA A 45 -9.42 -17.76 2.93
CA ALA A 45 -8.08 -17.77 2.36
C ALA A 45 -7.78 -16.47 1.59
N ALA A 46 -8.72 -16.00 0.78
CA ALA A 46 -8.61 -14.74 0.05
C ALA A 46 -8.48 -13.54 0.98
N ARG A 47 -9.35 -13.41 2.00
CA ARG A 47 -9.26 -12.35 3.00
C ARG A 47 -7.91 -12.37 3.73
N LYS A 48 -7.41 -13.57 4.07
CA LYS A 48 -6.09 -13.70 4.70
C LYS A 48 -4.94 -13.31 3.78
N ALA A 49 -5.04 -13.63 2.49
CA ALA A 49 -4.06 -13.18 1.49
C ALA A 49 -4.06 -11.64 1.36
N ASP A 50 -5.24 -11.02 1.36
CA ASP A 50 -5.40 -9.56 1.29
C ASP A 50 -4.85 -8.86 2.55
N GLU A 51 -5.20 -9.33 3.75
CA GLU A 51 -4.66 -8.81 5.02
C GLU A 51 -3.12 -8.87 5.05
N LEU A 52 -2.55 -10.00 4.63
CA LEU A 52 -1.10 -10.17 4.56
C LEU A 52 -0.46 -9.25 3.52
N SER A 53 -1.09 -9.10 2.36
CA SER A 53 -0.65 -8.20 1.28
C SER A 53 -0.60 -6.75 1.77
N ILE A 54 -1.68 -6.28 2.41
CA ILE A 54 -1.77 -4.92 2.99
C ILE A 54 -0.66 -4.70 4.02
N ALA A 55 -0.49 -5.62 4.97
CA ALA A 55 0.53 -5.50 6.01
C ALA A 55 1.96 -5.43 5.44
N ARG A 56 2.25 -6.23 4.40
CA ARG A 56 3.54 -6.22 3.71
C ARG A 56 3.76 -4.91 2.95
N GLN A 57 2.76 -4.44 2.20
CA GLN A 57 2.84 -3.16 1.49
C GLN A 57 3.06 -2.00 2.47
N GLN A 58 2.31 -1.94 3.58
CA GLN A 58 2.50 -0.91 4.60
C GLN A 58 3.91 -0.90 5.17
N LYS A 59 4.46 -2.07 5.48
CA LYS A 59 5.83 -2.19 5.98
C LYS A 59 6.86 -1.74 4.92
N LEU A 60 6.72 -2.20 3.69
CA LEU A 60 7.59 -1.82 2.57
C LEU A 60 7.58 -0.30 2.39
N ILE A 61 6.40 0.29 2.27
CA ILE A 61 6.25 1.73 2.03
C ILE A 61 6.76 2.56 3.20
N ALA A 62 6.53 2.12 4.45
CA ALA A 62 7.13 2.78 5.61
C ALA A 62 8.67 2.77 5.55
N THR A 63 9.28 1.64 5.17
CA THR A 63 10.74 1.54 4.98
C THR A 63 11.24 2.42 3.83
N VAL A 64 10.53 2.43 2.70
CA VAL A 64 10.88 3.26 1.54
C VAL A 64 10.84 4.75 1.90
N LEU A 65 9.78 5.20 2.58
CA LEU A 65 9.65 6.58 3.04
C LEU A 65 10.80 6.96 3.98
N GLU A 66 11.10 6.11 4.97
CA GLU A 66 12.21 6.35 5.89
C GLU A 66 13.56 6.44 5.18
N GLN A 67 13.81 5.57 4.20
CA GLN A 67 15.03 5.61 3.39
C GLN A 67 15.14 6.88 2.55
N ASN A 68 14.05 7.29 1.89
CA ASN A 68 14.03 8.53 1.09
C ASN A 68 14.16 9.78 1.97
N PHE A 69 13.63 9.76 3.20
CA PHE A 69 13.87 10.87 4.13
C PHE A 69 15.36 10.99 4.45
N ARG A 70 16.03 9.87 4.71
CA ARG A 70 17.48 9.86 4.97
C ARG A 70 18.30 10.26 3.74
N SER A 71 17.83 9.96 2.52
CA SER A 71 18.58 10.29 1.29
C SER A 71 18.73 11.79 1.09
N ILE A 72 17.74 12.62 1.47
CA ILE A 72 17.83 14.09 1.34
C ILE A 72 19.08 14.64 2.05
N ALA A 73 19.39 14.12 3.25
CA ALA A 73 20.59 14.52 3.99
C ALA A 73 21.88 14.02 3.33
N HIS A 74 21.83 12.92 2.59
CA HIS A 74 22.96 12.40 1.83
C HIS A 74 23.18 13.21 0.54
N ASP A 75 22.12 13.52 -0.20
CA ASP A 75 22.15 14.30 -1.43
C ASP A 75 22.79 15.68 -1.21
N GLN A 76 22.48 16.31 -0.06
CA GLN A 76 23.10 17.58 0.37
C GLN A 76 24.64 17.50 0.52
N GLU A 77 25.24 16.33 0.76
CA GLU A 77 26.68 16.21 1.03
C GLU A 77 27.55 16.59 -0.15
N ALA A 78 27.04 16.43 -1.36
CA ALA A 78 27.70 16.87 -2.59
C ALA A 78 28.05 18.38 -2.56
N ALA A 79 27.30 19.18 -1.79
CA ALA A 79 27.51 20.61 -1.65
C ALA A 79 27.99 21.03 -0.25
N THR A 80 27.63 20.27 0.80
CA THR A 80 27.90 20.65 2.19
C THR A 80 29.21 20.10 2.75
N VAL A 81 29.85 19.15 2.06
CA VAL A 81 31.16 18.60 2.47
C VAL A 81 32.14 18.87 1.34
N TRP A 82 32.58 20.13 1.26
CA TRP A 82 33.41 20.62 0.16
C TRP A 82 34.12 21.91 0.56
N ASP A 83 35.44 21.93 0.42
CA ASP A 83 36.27 23.10 0.73
C ASP A 83 35.86 24.38 0.00
N ASP A 84 35.52 24.31 -1.30
CA ASP A 84 35.15 25.50 -2.07
C ASP A 84 33.87 26.13 -1.54
N SER A 85 32.90 25.33 -1.07
CA SER A 85 31.69 25.83 -0.40
C SER A 85 32.03 26.68 0.82
N VAL A 86 33.03 26.27 1.60
CA VAL A 86 33.47 27.02 2.79
C VAL A 86 34.15 28.32 2.37
N ASP A 87 35.04 28.26 1.38
CA ASP A 87 35.83 29.42 0.92
C ASP A 87 34.96 30.48 0.25
N GLU A 88 34.03 30.08 -0.62
CA GLU A 88 33.13 30.98 -1.34
C GLU A 88 32.14 31.69 -0.41
N LEU A 89 31.63 30.99 0.61
CA LEU A 89 30.74 31.59 1.61
C LEU A 89 31.47 32.57 2.54
N ARG A 90 32.80 32.51 2.64
CA ARG A 90 33.60 33.48 3.40
C ARG A 90 33.89 34.77 2.64
N LYS A 91 33.77 34.79 1.31
CA LYS A 91 34.03 35.99 0.50
C LYS A 91 33.05 37.11 0.83
N ARG A 92 33.52 38.35 0.67
CA ARG A 92 32.72 39.57 0.82
C ARG A 92 33.04 40.50 -0.36
N PRO A 93 32.07 40.82 -1.23
CA PRO A 93 30.68 40.31 -1.25
C PRO A 93 30.60 38.80 -1.58
N ILE A 94 29.49 38.17 -1.24
CA ILE A 94 29.21 36.76 -1.61
C ILE A 94 28.82 36.72 -3.10
N ASP A 95 29.41 35.79 -3.86
CA ASP A 95 29.02 35.54 -5.25
C ASP A 95 27.76 34.68 -5.31
N LEU A 96 26.61 35.34 -5.46
CA LEU A 96 25.33 34.65 -5.54
C LEU A 96 25.22 33.75 -6.79
N ARG A 97 25.94 34.03 -7.87
CA ARG A 97 25.91 33.18 -9.07
C ARG A 97 26.62 31.87 -8.80
N TRP A 98 27.74 31.93 -8.09
CA TRP A 98 28.41 30.71 -7.64
C TRP A 98 27.50 29.87 -6.74
N LEU A 99 26.73 30.50 -5.84
CA LEU A 99 25.76 29.79 -5.00
C LEU A 99 24.63 29.14 -5.81
N ASP A 100 24.11 29.82 -6.84
CA ASP A 100 23.12 29.23 -7.76
C ASP A 100 23.65 27.94 -8.38
N ASP A 101 24.86 28.03 -8.95
CA ASP A 101 25.46 26.97 -9.76
C ASP A 101 25.89 25.76 -8.91
N ASN A 102 26.29 25.99 -7.65
CA ASN A 102 26.97 24.98 -6.84
C ASN A 102 26.20 24.54 -5.60
N LEU A 103 25.46 25.44 -4.95
CA LEU A 103 24.80 25.17 -3.66
C LEU A 103 23.27 25.32 -3.73
N GLY A 104 22.69 25.45 -4.92
CA GLY A 104 21.31 25.86 -5.08
C GLY A 104 20.56 25.14 -6.19
N ILE A 105 20.58 25.70 -7.39
CA ILE A 105 19.61 25.42 -8.46
C ILE A 105 19.59 23.95 -8.88
N TRP A 106 20.76 23.33 -9.03
CA TRP A 106 20.87 21.97 -9.55
C TRP A 106 20.23 20.90 -8.64
N PHE A 107 20.09 21.17 -7.35
CA PHE A 107 19.40 20.29 -6.40
C PHE A 107 17.93 20.04 -6.80
N HIS A 108 17.27 21.02 -7.41
CA HIS A 108 15.90 20.85 -7.89
C HIS A 108 15.83 19.90 -9.08
N SER A 109 16.65 20.14 -10.11
CA SER A 109 16.61 19.31 -11.33
C SER A 109 17.18 17.91 -11.14
N TYR A 110 18.17 17.73 -10.26
CA TYR A 110 18.87 16.47 -10.09
C TYR A 110 18.30 15.61 -8.94
N TYR A 111 18.01 16.23 -7.79
CA TYR A 111 17.52 15.52 -6.60
C TYR A 111 16.04 15.78 -6.28
N GLY A 112 15.39 16.71 -6.98
CA GLY A 112 13.99 17.05 -6.72
C GLY A 112 13.79 17.80 -5.41
N HIS A 113 14.79 18.56 -4.95
CA HIS A 113 14.63 19.43 -3.78
C HIS A 113 13.92 20.72 -4.18
N ASP A 114 12.79 21.01 -3.54
CA ASP A 114 11.90 22.11 -3.95
C ASP A 114 12.43 23.47 -3.49
N GLU A 115 13.02 23.54 -2.29
CA GLU A 115 13.65 24.77 -1.79
C GLU A 115 15.00 24.49 -1.16
N ILE A 116 15.95 25.38 -1.42
CA ILE A 116 17.27 25.40 -0.79
C ILE A 116 17.51 26.78 -0.18
N MET A 117 18.01 26.81 1.04
CA MET A 117 18.39 28.04 1.74
C MET A 117 19.76 27.89 2.36
N ILE A 118 20.53 28.97 2.39
CA ILE A 118 21.81 29.02 3.11
C ILE A 118 21.71 30.06 4.21
N VAL A 119 22.05 29.62 5.42
CA VAL A 119 21.95 30.39 6.64
C VAL A 119 23.35 30.64 7.20
N ASP A 120 23.60 31.88 7.59
CA ASP A 120 24.87 32.35 8.14
C ASP A 120 25.07 31.91 9.61
N PRO A 121 26.25 32.20 10.20
CA PRO A 121 26.55 31.85 11.60
C PRO A 121 25.63 32.50 12.65
N ASN A 122 24.89 33.54 12.28
CA ASN A 122 23.95 34.27 13.13
C ASN A 122 22.48 33.90 12.84
N ASP A 123 22.27 32.78 12.18
CA ASP A 123 20.97 32.29 11.73
C ASP A 123 20.23 33.25 10.76
N ARG A 124 20.98 34.07 10.00
CA ARG A 124 20.43 34.94 8.97
C ARG A 124 20.46 34.25 7.60
N LEU A 125 19.33 34.31 6.91
CA LEU A 125 19.23 33.83 5.53
C LEU A 125 20.07 34.72 4.60
N ILE A 126 20.99 34.11 3.84
CA ILE A 126 21.86 34.80 2.88
C ILE A 126 21.62 34.39 1.43
N TYR A 127 20.93 33.28 1.21
CA TYR A 127 20.61 32.74 -0.11
C TYR A 127 19.34 31.90 -0.04
N ALA A 128 18.50 31.99 -1.07
CA ALA A 128 17.31 31.17 -1.23
C ALA A 128 17.12 30.77 -2.69
N MET A 129 16.67 29.53 -2.89
CA MET A 129 16.25 28.95 -4.15
C MET A 129 14.89 28.29 -3.92
N ARG A 130 13.95 28.50 -4.85
CA ARG A 130 12.66 27.81 -4.92
C ARG A 130 12.43 27.32 -6.35
N GLU A 131 12.01 26.07 -6.51
CA GLU A 131 11.66 25.45 -7.80
C GLU A 131 12.74 25.62 -8.89
N GLY A 132 14.00 25.45 -8.50
CA GLY A 132 15.15 25.56 -9.40
C GLY A 132 15.48 26.98 -9.85
N ARG A 133 15.00 28.00 -9.14
CA ARG A 133 15.30 29.41 -9.42
C ARG A 133 15.66 30.15 -8.14
N ARG A 134 16.56 31.12 -8.24
CA ARG A 134 16.88 32.01 -7.11
C ARG A 134 15.62 32.73 -6.66
N ASP A 135 15.36 32.72 -5.35
CA ASP A 135 14.20 33.34 -4.72
C ASP A 135 14.59 34.57 -3.89
N ASP A 136 13.62 35.41 -3.56
CA ASP A 136 13.80 36.55 -2.68
C ASP A 136 13.98 36.12 -1.21
N ILE A 137 14.96 36.74 -0.53
CA ILE A 137 15.31 36.41 0.85
C ILE A 137 14.19 36.79 1.82
N ALA A 138 13.43 37.87 1.59
CA ALA A 138 12.44 38.34 2.57
C ALA A 138 11.28 37.34 2.72
N GLY A 139 10.83 36.73 1.61
CA GLY A 139 9.83 35.66 1.60
C GLY A 139 10.34 34.40 2.30
N ALA A 140 11.50 33.91 1.90
CA ALA A 140 12.10 32.67 2.43
C ALA A 140 12.58 32.79 3.89
N ALA A 141 12.93 33.99 4.38
CA ALA A 141 13.39 34.17 5.76
C ALA A 141 12.30 33.82 6.78
N ARG A 142 11.02 34.02 6.43
CA ARG A 142 9.90 33.62 7.30
C ARG A 142 9.84 32.10 7.47
N LEU A 143 10.12 31.36 6.40
CA LEU A 143 10.11 29.90 6.38
C LEU A 143 11.21 29.32 7.28
N VAL A 144 12.44 29.84 7.15
CA VAL A 144 13.57 29.45 8.00
C VAL A 144 13.22 29.65 9.47
N ARG A 145 12.67 30.82 9.83
CA ARG A 145 12.34 31.16 11.22
C ARG A 145 11.26 30.26 11.84
N ILE A 146 10.24 29.87 11.07
CA ILE A 146 9.11 29.09 11.60
C ILE A 146 9.44 27.60 11.62
N THR A 147 10.05 27.08 10.56
CA THR A 147 10.16 25.63 10.33
C THR A 147 11.56 25.10 10.56
N ALA A 148 12.60 25.81 10.10
CA ALA A 148 13.97 25.32 10.19
C ALA A 148 14.64 25.66 11.54
N GLN A 149 14.20 26.71 12.25
CA GLN A 149 14.86 27.20 13.47
C GLN A 149 15.11 26.15 14.55
N PRO A 150 14.18 25.20 14.86
CA PRO A 150 14.46 24.13 15.80
C PRO A 150 15.62 23.23 15.36
N LEU A 151 15.69 22.92 14.07
CA LEU A 151 16.76 22.11 13.47
C LEU A 151 18.09 22.86 13.47
N LEU A 152 18.08 24.15 13.12
CA LEU A 152 19.26 25.02 13.20
C LEU A 152 19.80 25.07 14.63
N THR A 153 18.93 25.34 15.61
CA THR A 153 19.30 25.44 17.02
C THR A 153 19.93 24.14 17.52
N GLU A 154 19.29 23.01 17.22
CA GLU A 154 19.80 21.70 17.57
C GLU A 154 21.17 21.42 16.94
N LEU A 155 21.29 21.67 15.63
CA LEU A 155 22.53 21.44 14.89
C LEU A 155 23.67 22.31 15.47
N ARG A 156 23.40 23.59 15.75
CA ARG A 156 24.35 24.52 16.39
C ARG A 156 24.81 24.04 17.76
N VAL A 157 23.93 23.45 18.58
CA VAL A 157 24.28 22.88 19.89
C VAL A 157 25.13 21.63 19.70
N ARG A 158 24.74 20.73 18.80
CA ARG A 158 25.48 19.49 18.50
C ARG A 158 26.91 19.78 18.03
N MET A 159 27.09 20.77 17.14
CA MET A 159 28.40 21.19 16.64
C MET A 159 29.28 21.79 17.74
N ARG A 160 28.72 22.68 18.58
CA ARG A 160 29.46 23.28 19.71
C ARG A 160 29.94 22.26 20.73
N ASN A 161 29.18 21.19 20.93
CA ASN A 161 29.53 20.11 21.87
C ASN A 161 30.59 19.15 21.31
N GLY A 162 31.12 19.40 20.11
CA GLY A 162 32.19 18.60 19.53
C GLY A 162 31.76 17.17 19.22
N LEU A 163 30.45 16.93 18.98
CA LEU A 163 30.01 15.68 18.38
C LEU A 163 30.83 15.50 17.11
N PRO A 164 31.72 14.49 17.04
CA PRO A 164 32.62 14.38 15.93
C PRO A 164 31.79 14.35 14.65
N ILE A 165 32.30 14.97 13.59
CA ILE A 165 32.01 14.56 12.22
C ILE A 165 32.61 13.15 12.04
N ARG A 166 32.18 12.19 12.87
CA ARG A 166 32.40 10.79 12.65
C ARG A 166 31.44 10.48 11.54
N ARG A 167 31.99 10.17 10.36
CA ARG A 167 31.30 9.52 9.25
C ARG A 167 30.36 8.48 9.85
N ALA A 168 29.11 8.84 10.06
CA ALA A 168 28.11 7.91 10.53
C ALA A 168 27.81 7.04 9.32
N SER A 169 27.56 5.76 9.51
CA SER A 169 27.62 4.70 8.50
C SER A 169 26.69 4.82 7.27
N ALA A 170 26.04 5.97 7.06
CA ALA A 170 25.32 6.33 5.84
C ALA A 170 25.50 7.80 5.38
N VAL A 171 26.08 8.71 6.19
CA VAL A 171 26.15 10.16 5.94
C VAL A 171 27.44 10.73 6.56
N LEU A 172 28.20 11.53 5.80
CA LEU A 172 29.50 12.11 6.18
C LEU A 172 29.41 13.11 7.35
N THR A 173 28.36 13.94 7.44
CA THR A 173 28.19 14.95 8.51
C THR A 173 26.90 14.80 9.33
N PRO A 174 26.91 15.18 10.63
CA PRO A 174 25.70 15.22 11.44
C PRO A 174 24.72 16.27 10.88
N GLY A 175 23.60 15.82 10.32
CA GLY A 175 22.48 16.66 9.93
C GLY A 175 21.36 16.65 10.96
N ALA A 176 20.41 17.59 10.82
CA ALA A 176 19.14 17.58 11.53
C ALA A 176 18.00 17.53 10.49
N ILE A 177 17.16 16.50 10.56
CA ILE A 177 16.06 16.28 9.63
C ILE A 177 14.77 16.02 10.40
N ASP A 178 13.67 16.59 9.94
CA ASP A 178 12.34 16.35 10.49
C ASP A 178 11.25 16.59 9.44
N LEU A 179 10.02 16.18 9.77
CA LEU A 179 8.83 16.48 9.01
C LEU A 179 8.11 17.71 9.59
N GLY A 180 7.47 18.51 8.73
CA GLY A 180 6.72 19.67 9.15
C GLY A 180 5.67 20.10 8.14
N MET A 181 4.86 21.09 8.53
CA MET A 181 3.96 21.79 7.63
C MET A 181 4.55 23.15 7.27
N ILE A 182 4.58 23.47 5.98
CA ILE A 182 5.04 24.74 5.44
C ILE A 182 3.92 25.32 4.60
N ASN A 183 3.34 26.44 5.04
CA ASN A 183 2.22 27.10 4.35
C ASN A 183 1.04 26.16 4.01
N GLY A 184 0.79 25.14 4.84
CA GLY A 184 -0.28 24.15 4.60
C GLY A 184 0.16 22.94 3.76
N HIS A 185 1.40 22.90 3.29
CA HIS A 185 1.98 21.79 2.56
C HIS A 185 2.88 20.93 3.48
N PRO A 186 2.71 19.60 3.51
CA PRO A 186 3.59 18.70 4.24
C PRO A 186 4.97 18.65 3.60
N ALA A 187 6.03 18.67 4.39
CA ALA A 187 7.39 18.70 3.86
C ALA A 187 8.39 17.98 4.77
N ILE A 188 9.47 17.51 4.14
CA ILE A 188 10.70 17.09 4.80
C ILE A 188 11.63 18.29 4.84
N VAL A 189 12.20 18.58 6.00
CA VAL A 189 13.14 19.68 6.20
C VAL A 189 14.44 19.12 6.72
N SER A 190 15.53 19.33 5.97
CA SER A 190 16.87 18.81 6.26
C SER A 190 17.87 19.95 6.36
N ALA A 191 18.54 20.07 7.50
CA ALA A 191 19.57 21.07 7.76
C ALA A 191 20.93 20.39 7.92
N LYS A 192 21.93 20.89 7.19
CA LYS A 192 23.31 20.38 7.22
C LYS A 192 24.35 21.48 7.29
N PRO A 193 25.42 21.28 8.08
CA PRO A 193 26.50 22.24 8.13
C PRO A 193 27.36 22.12 6.88
N ILE A 194 27.79 23.26 6.36
CA ILE A 194 28.77 23.35 5.28
C ILE A 194 30.15 23.34 5.91
N VAL A 195 30.90 22.28 5.64
CA VAL A 195 32.20 21.96 6.25
C VAL A 195 33.23 21.56 5.20
N SER A 196 34.49 21.71 5.59
CA SER A 196 35.66 21.27 4.83
C SER A 196 35.70 19.75 4.70
N ASP A 197 35.98 19.24 3.51
CA ASP A 197 36.19 17.80 3.26
C ASP A 197 37.62 17.36 3.59
N THR A 198 38.60 18.27 3.42
CA THR A 198 40.01 18.04 3.78
C THR A 198 40.30 18.28 5.26
N GLY A 199 39.50 19.14 5.91
CA GLY A 199 39.75 19.65 7.26
C GLY A 199 40.73 20.84 7.30
N GLU A 200 41.21 21.31 6.14
CA GLU A 200 42.18 22.41 6.05
C GLU A 200 41.53 23.80 6.15
N ARG A 201 40.19 23.88 6.15
CA ARG A 201 39.44 25.12 6.38
C ARG A 201 38.81 25.10 7.77
N PRO A 202 39.58 25.37 8.85
CA PRO A 202 39.04 25.32 10.20
C PRO A 202 37.90 26.32 10.36
N GLN A 203 36.80 25.86 10.95
CA GLN A 203 35.65 26.67 11.34
C GLN A 203 35.50 26.60 12.85
N ARG A 204 35.11 27.71 13.49
CA ARG A 204 34.80 27.67 14.92
C ARG A 204 33.53 26.82 15.10
N PRO A 205 33.53 25.79 15.96
CA PRO A 205 32.36 24.95 16.15
C PRO A 205 31.10 25.76 16.47
N GLY A 206 30.03 25.53 15.72
CA GLY A 206 28.78 26.28 15.83
C GLY A 206 28.71 27.54 14.98
N SER A 207 29.74 27.88 14.20
CA SER A 207 29.77 29.04 13.29
C SER A 207 29.78 28.66 11.81
N GLU A 208 29.48 27.42 11.48
CA GLU A 208 29.39 26.92 10.11
C GLU A 208 28.22 27.58 9.38
N TYR A 209 28.29 27.74 8.06
CA TYR A 209 27.07 28.03 7.30
C TYR A 209 26.19 26.78 7.31
N ILE A 210 24.87 26.95 7.28
CA ILE A 210 23.94 25.82 7.27
C ILE A 210 23.16 25.84 5.96
N HIS A 211 23.22 24.73 5.24
CA HIS A 211 22.42 24.45 4.08
C HIS A 211 21.12 23.76 4.51
N VAL A 212 19.99 24.40 4.24
CA VAL A 212 18.65 23.91 4.55
C VAL A 212 17.98 23.50 3.25
N SER A 213 17.48 22.28 3.20
CA SER A 213 16.74 21.74 2.06
C SER A 213 15.33 21.37 2.49
N ILE A 214 14.38 21.67 1.61
CA ILE A 214 12.97 21.33 1.78
C ILE A 214 12.53 20.51 0.57
N ARG A 215 11.80 19.43 0.85
CA ARG A 215 11.11 18.64 -0.16
C ARG A 215 9.66 18.43 0.26
N TYR A 216 8.74 18.91 -0.55
CA TYR A 216 7.30 18.80 -0.30
C TYR A 216 6.82 17.38 -0.56
N LEU A 217 6.04 16.86 0.38
CA LEU A 217 5.49 15.52 0.32
C LEU A 217 4.28 15.45 -0.61
N ASP A 218 3.59 16.55 -0.88
CA ASP A 218 2.40 16.60 -1.75
C ASP A 218 2.69 16.99 -3.21
N GLY A 219 3.98 17.01 -3.60
CA GLY A 219 4.43 17.25 -4.97
C GLY A 219 5.06 16.02 -5.63
N SER A 220 6.19 16.24 -6.30
CA SER A 220 6.93 15.20 -7.05
C SER A 220 7.36 14.02 -6.16
N PHE A 221 7.67 14.26 -4.89
CA PHE A 221 8.11 13.21 -3.96
C PHE A 221 7.14 12.03 -3.86
N ILE A 222 5.87 12.29 -3.58
CA ILE A 222 4.87 11.22 -3.50
C ILE A 222 4.59 10.66 -4.88
N ALA A 223 4.52 11.50 -5.92
CA ALA A 223 4.28 11.02 -7.29
C ALA A 223 5.35 10.02 -7.74
N ASP A 224 6.62 10.27 -7.42
CA ASP A 224 7.74 9.38 -7.73
C ASP A 224 7.63 8.04 -7.00
N ILE A 225 7.28 8.07 -5.71
CA ILE A 225 7.08 6.85 -4.92
C ILE A 225 5.87 6.07 -5.43
N ALA A 226 4.75 6.76 -5.69
CA ALA A 226 3.54 6.14 -6.19
C ALA A 226 3.76 5.50 -7.56
N GLY A 227 4.46 6.18 -8.48
CA GLY A 227 4.82 5.65 -9.79
C GLY A 227 5.78 4.47 -9.71
N ARG A 228 6.86 4.57 -8.92
CA ARG A 228 7.90 3.53 -8.82
C ARG A 228 7.38 2.23 -8.19
N TYR A 229 6.45 2.33 -7.25
CA TYR A 229 5.89 1.18 -6.52
C TYR A 229 4.46 0.85 -6.94
N GLU A 230 3.98 1.41 -8.05
CA GLU A 230 2.64 1.16 -8.63
C GLU A 230 1.50 1.34 -7.59
N LEU A 231 1.62 2.35 -6.73
CA LEU A 231 0.64 2.65 -5.70
C LEU A 231 -0.51 3.44 -6.30
N GLY A 232 -1.62 2.76 -6.57
CA GLY A 232 -2.84 3.37 -7.10
C GLY A 232 -3.29 4.56 -6.24
N GLY A 233 -3.43 5.73 -6.86
CA GLY A 233 -3.92 6.93 -6.18
C GLY A 233 -3.06 7.43 -5.01
N GLY A 234 -1.77 7.08 -4.98
CA GLY A 234 -0.84 7.46 -3.92
C GLY A 234 -0.81 8.98 -3.67
N ARG A 235 -1.15 9.40 -2.44
CA ARG A 235 -1.23 10.83 -2.08
C ARG A 235 -1.04 11.08 -0.58
N PHE A 236 -0.74 12.32 -0.22
CA PHE A 236 -0.80 12.76 1.15
C PHE A 236 -2.26 12.96 1.62
N ALA A 237 -2.51 12.67 2.89
CA ALA A 237 -3.75 12.97 3.57
C ALA A 237 -3.46 13.53 4.98
N ALA A 238 -3.85 14.79 5.22
CA ALA A 238 -3.66 15.43 6.53
C ALA A 238 -4.48 14.77 7.65
N LYS A 239 -5.63 14.20 7.28
CA LYS A 239 -6.51 13.44 8.17
C LYS A 239 -6.62 12.00 7.68
N LEU A 240 -6.99 11.12 8.59
CA LEU A 240 -7.32 9.75 8.22
C LEU A 240 -8.49 9.76 7.22
N PRO A 241 -8.36 9.17 6.02
CA PRO A 241 -9.47 9.10 5.08
C PRO A 241 -10.62 8.26 5.64
N ASP A 242 -11.85 8.64 5.29
CA ASP A 242 -13.06 7.91 5.67
C ASP A 242 -13.23 6.59 4.89
N ASP A 243 -12.56 6.46 3.74
CA ASP A 243 -12.61 5.26 2.90
C ASP A 243 -11.83 4.09 3.53
N PRO A 244 -12.51 3.02 3.98
CA PRO A 244 -11.84 1.86 4.58
C PRO A 244 -11.07 1.02 3.57
N GLY A 245 -11.28 1.22 2.26
CA GLY A 245 -10.57 0.53 1.18
C GLY A 245 -9.13 1.00 0.99
N LEU A 246 -8.77 2.17 1.54
CA LEU A 246 -7.42 2.72 1.40
C LEU A 246 -6.44 2.14 2.43
N SER A 247 -5.25 1.80 1.96
CA SER A 247 -4.11 1.52 2.82
C SER A 247 -3.35 2.80 3.15
N ARG A 248 -2.58 2.76 4.23
CA ARG A 248 -1.96 3.95 4.81
C ARG A 248 -0.69 3.67 5.58
N VAL A 249 0.20 4.65 5.59
CA VAL A 249 1.34 4.76 6.51
C VAL A 249 1.27 6.11 7.21
N ALA A 250 1.41 6.11 8.54
CA ALA A 250 1.44 7.34 9.31
C ALA A 250 2.79 8.05 9.12
N LEU A 251 2.72 9.33 8.78
CA LEU A 251 3.87 10.23 8.68
C LEU A 251 3.99 10.97 10.00
N ARG A 252 5.10 10.74 10.71
CA ARG A 252 5.33 11.30 12.05
C ARG A 252 6.60 12.12 12.05
N THR A 253 6.55 13.24 12.77
CA THR A 253 7.76 13.99 13.11
C THR A 253 8.67 13.11 13.96
N ARG A 254 9.93 13.52 14.08
CA ARG A 254 10.93 12.87 14.93
C ARG A 254 10.53 12.86 16.41
N SER A 255 9.74 13.83 16.86
CA SER A 255 9.15 13.85 18.22
C SER A 255 7.98 12.87 18.39
N GLY A 256 7.55 12.17 17.33
CA GLY A 256 6.44 11.23 17.33
C GLY A 256 5.07 11.85 17.02
N SER A 257 5.00 13.18 16.85
CA SER A 257 3.77 13.90 16.52
C SER A 257 3.29 13.49 15.13
N LEU A 258 1.98 13.26 14.98
CA LEU A 258 1.39 12.87 13.70
C LEU A 258 1.30 14.09 12.78
N LEU A 259 1.95 14.03 11.61
CA LEU A 259 1.81 15.05 10.55
C LEU A 259 0.61 14.73 9.63
N GLY A 260 0.43 13.45 9.32
CA GLY A 260 -0.62 12.98 8.42
C GLY A 260 -0.37 11.54 7.99
N TYR A 261 -0.88 11.19 6.82
CA TYR A 261 -0.78 9.84 6.26
C TYR A 261 -0.35 9.90 4.80
N PHE A 262 0.46 8.94 4.40
CA PHE A 262 0.57 8.56 3.00
C PHE A 262 -0.45 7.47 2.71
N VAL A 263 -1.34 7.67 1.75
CA VAL A 263 -2.49 6.80 1.48
C VAL A 263 -2.51 6.36 0.02
N TRP A 264 -2.93 5.12 -0.22
CA TRP A 264 -3.01 4.52 -1.55
C TRP A 264 -4.06 3.39 -1.59
N GLU A 265 -4.46 3.01 -2.80
CA GLU A 265 -5.28 1.83 -3.07
C GLU A 265 -4.42 0.56 -2.99
N PRO A 266 -4.64 -0.32 -2.00
CA PRO A 266 -3.80 -1.50 -1.84
C PRO A 266 -4.09 -2.55 -2.91
N PHE A 267 -3.05 -3.27 -3.32
CA PHE A 267 -3.23 -4.46 -4.13
C PHE A 267 -3.82 -5.61 -3.30
N LEU A 268 -4.98 -6.14 -3.72
CA LEU A 268 -5.76 -7.18 -3.05
C LEU A 268 -5.75 -8.50 -3.85
N PRO A 269 -4.68 -9.32 -3.74
CA PRO A 269 -4.52 -10.53 -4.54
C PRO A 269 -5.59 -11.59 -4.29
N GLY A 270 -6.04 -11.76 -3.05
CA GLY A 270 -7.08 -12.73 -2.69
C GLY A 270 -8.42 -12.36 -3.31
N THR A 271 -8.82 -11.10 -3.19
CA THR A 271 -10.03 -10.58 -3.84
C THR A 271 -9.93 -10.70 -5.37
N ALA A 272 -8.78 -10.36 -5.96
CA ALA A 272 -8.56 -10.50 -7.40
C ALA A 272 -8.68 -11.97 -7.88
N MET A 273 -8.10 -12.92 -7.14
CA MET A 273 -8.20 -14.35 -7.46
C MET A 273 -9.65 -14.87 -7.34
N LEU A 274 -10.38 -14.46 -6.30
CA LEU A 274 -11.79 -14.82 -6.16
C LEU A 274 -12.63 -14.31 -7.35
N GLY A 275 -12.39 -13.09 -7.80
CA GLY A 275 -13.09 -12.53 -8.97
C GLY A 275 -12.90 -13.36 -10.24
N GLN A 276 -11.75 -14.04 -10.39
CA GLN A 276 -11.44 -14.90 -11.54
C GLN A 276 -11.99 -16.33 -11.39
N VAL A 277 -11.92 -16.91 -10.18
CA VAL A 277 -12.26 -18.32 -9.95
C VAL A 277 -13.74 -18.52 -9.63
N ALA A 278 -14.38 -17.58 -8.92
CA ALA A 278 -15.76 -17.70 -8.46
C ALA A 278 -16.78 -17.90 -9.60
N PRO A 279 -16.70 -17.22 -10.76
CA PRO A 279 -17.64 -17.45 -11.86
C PRO A 279 -17.59 -18.88 -12.41
N ALA A 280 -16.38 -19.45 -12.56
CA ALA A 280 -16.21 -20.81 -13.04
C ALA A 280 -16.73 -21.86 -12.05
N LEU A 281 -16.51 -21.65 -10.75
CA LEU A 281 -17.09 -22.49 -9.69
C LEU A 281 -18.61 -22.38 -9.68
N GLY A 282 -19.15 -21.16 -9.77
CA GLY A 282 -20.59 -20.93 -9.84
C GLY A 282 -21.23 -21.63 -11.04
N ALA A 283 -20.65 -21.50 -12.23
CA ALA A 283 -21.10 -22.19 -13.43
C ALA A 283 -21.05 -23.72 -13.26
N SER A 284 -19.98 -24.26 -12.67
CA SER A 284 -19.83 -25.69 -12.39
C SER A 284 -20.93 -26.20 -11.45
N LEU A 285 -21.24 -25.46 -10.38
CA LEU A 285 -22.32 -25.80 -9.45
C LEU A 285 -23.70 -25.75 -10.12
N ILE A 286 -23.95 -24.76 -10.99
CA ILE A 286 -25.19 -24.66 -11.76
C ILE A 286 -25.34 -25.87 -12.70
N ILE A 287 -24.28 -26.27 -13.40
CA ILE A 287 -24.29 -27.44 -14.29
C ILE A 287 -24.59 -28.72 -13.50
N VAL A 288 -23.90 -28.94 -12.38
CA VAL A 288 -24.13 -30.12 -11.52
C VAL A 288 -25.58 -30.13 -11.02
N PHE A 289 -26.09 -28.99 -10.55
CA PHE A 289 -27.47 -28.86 -10.10
C PHE A 289 -28.50 -29.14 -11.22
N ALA A 290 -28.23 -28.65 -12.44
CA ALA A 290 -29.07 -28.89 -13.60
C ALA A 290 -29.10 -30.38 -13.99
N ILE A 291 -27.94 -31.05 -14.03
CA ILE A 291 -27.83 -32.49 -14.33
C ILE A 291 -28.60 -33.32 -13.31
N VAL A 292 -28.40 -33.03 -12.02
CA VAL A 292 -29.12 -33.70 -10.93
C VAL A 292 -30.63 -33.52 -11.08
N THR A 293 -31.08 -32.29 -11.31
CA THR A 293 -32.51 -31.97 -11.47
C THR A 293 -33.10 -32.70 -12.67
N TRP A 294 -32.35 -32.77 -13.77
CA TRP A 294 -32.73 -33.50 -14.97
C TRP A 294 -32.85 -35.01 -14.72
N LEU A 295 -31.87 -35.62 -14.05
CA LEU A 295 -31.91 -37.04 -13.68
C LEU A 295 -33.11 -37.37 -12.78
N LEU A 296 -33.39 -36.53 -11.77
CA LEU A 296 -34.55 -36.70 -10.89
C LEU A 296 -35.88 -36.59 -11.64
N ARG A 297 -36.01 -35.62 -12.57
CA ARG A 297 -37.20 -35.50 -13.43
C ARG A 297 -37.38 -36.73 -14.31
N ARG A 298 -36.30 -37.24 -14.91
CA ARG A 298 -36.32 -38.42 -15.77
C ARG A 298 -36.78 -39.67 -15.02
N ILE A 299 -36.28 -39.89 -13.80
CA ILE A 299 -36.68 -41.04 -12.97
C ILE A 299 -38.18 -40.97 -12.65
N ARG A 300 -38.70 -39.80 -12.27
CA ARG A 300 -40.15 -39.61 -11.99
C ARG A 300 -41.05 -39.86 -13.21
N PHE A 301 -40.57 -39.59 -14.43
CA PHE A 301 -41.33 -39.81 -15.65
C PHE A 301 -41.31 -41.27 -16.14
N SER A 302 -40.29 -42.08 -15.80
CA SER A 302 -40.24 -43.50 -16.19
C SER A 302 -41.13 -44.42 -15.34
N THR A 303 -41.43 -44.05 -14.09
CA THR A 303 -42.32 -44.85 -13.22
C THR A 303 -43.80 -44.70 -13.59
N SER A 304 -44.22 -43.59 -14.19
CA SER A 304 -45.62 -43.36 -14.58
C SER A 304 -46.06 -44.08 -15.86
N SER A 305 -45.16 -44.76 -16.59
CA SER A 305 -45.47 -45.48 -17.84
C SER A 305 -45.85 -46.97 -17.68
N SER A 306 -45.99 -47.50 -16.47
CA SER A 306 -46.48 -48.88 -16.25
C SER A 306 -48.01 -48.93 -16.09
N ALA A 307 -48.74 -48.74 -17.19
CA ALA A 307 -50.19 -48.97 -17.22
C ALA A 307 -50.50 -50.49 -17.13
N PRO A 308 -51.49 -50.93 -16.33
CA PRO A 308 -51.82 -52.36 -16.20
C PRO A 308 -52.40 -52.94 -17.50
N PRO A 309 -52.18 -54.24 -17.80
CA PRO A 309 -52.66 -54.85 -19.03
C PRO A 309 -54.20 -54.89 -19.06
N ARG A 310 -54.80 -54.30 -20.11
CA ARG A 310 -56.21 -54.52 -20.47
C ARG A 310 -56.40 -56.00 -20.80
N ARG A 311 -57.13 -56.74 -19.95
CA ARG A 311 -57.68 -58.06 -20.34
C ARG A 311 -58.83 -57.85 -21.33
N ALA A 312 -58.67 -58.43 -22.52
CA ALA A 312 -59.74 -58.56 -23.51
C ALA A 312 -60.84 -59.52 -23.01
N PRO A 313 -62.11 -59.33 -23.42
CA PRO A 313 -63.20 -60.22 -23.07
C PRO A 313 -63.14 -61.52 -23.89
N SER A 314 -63.06 -62.68 -23.23
CA SER A 314 -63.24 -63.98 -23.88
C SER A 314 -64.73 -64.29 -24.04
N ILE A 315 -65.18 -64.30 -25.29
CA ILE A 315 -66.52 -64.72 -25.72
C ILE A 315 -66.40 -66.18 -26.21
N TRP A 316 -67.47 -66.97 -26.02
CA TRP A 316 -67.89 -68.23 -26.71
C TRP A 316 -68.00 -69.51 -25.86
N PRO A 317 -68.94 -70.44 -26.20
CA PRO A 317 -70.08 -70.74 -25.34
C PRO A 317 -70.20 -72.22 -24.92
N THR A 318 -71.23 -72.46 -24.11
CA THR A 318 -71.90 -73.70 -23.68
C THR A 318 -71.99 -74.82 -24.73
N MET A 319 -71.75 -76.08 -24.34
CA MET A 319 -72.78 -77.16 -24.35
C MET A 319 -72.28 -78.54 -23.82
N ILE A 320 -72.92 -78.97 -22.73
CA ILE A 320 -73.61 -80.27 -22.47
C ILE A 320 -72.84 -81.60 -22.63
N ARG A 321 -72.65 -82.32 -21.51
CA ARG A 321 -73.55 -83.42 -21.08
C ARG A 321 -73.48 -83.62 -19.57
#